data_AF-A0AAU0RF62-F1
#
_entry.id   AF-A0AAU0RF62-F1
#
_cell.length_a   1.000
_cell.length_b   1.000
_cell.length_c   1.000
_cell.angle_alpha   90.00
_cell.angle_beta   90.00
_cell.angle_gamma   90.00
#
_symmetry.space_group_name_H-M   'P 1'
#
loop_
_entity.id
_entity.type
_entity.pdbx_description
1 polymer ?
#
loop_
_entity_poly.entity_id
_entity_poly.type
_entity_poly.pdbx_seq_one_letter_code
_entity_poly.pdbx_strand_id
1 'polypeptide(L)'
;MDRIDLHIEVTPVSHQELTSLSTSESSNKIRERVIAARNIQKQRFNRHKGIYNNAQMHPSLLKKVSQLDTQCADLLKKAMQTLNLSARAYDRILKVSRTIADLAQSEHIQSDHIAEAIQFRSLDRENYWM
;
A
#
# COMPACT_ATOMS: atom_id res chain seq x y z
N MET A 1 15.89 -9.05 -10.24
CA MET A 1 15.33 -8.98 -8.87
C MET A 1 14.12 -8.06 -8.90
N ASP A 2 12.95 -8.55 -9.29
CA ASP A 2 11.80 -7.67 -9.56
C ASP A 2 10.44 -8.39 -9.42
N ARG A 3 10.36 -9.38 -8.52
CA ARG A 3 9.19 -10.26 -8.35
C ARG A 3 8.46 -10.16 -7.01
N ILE A 4 8.97 -9.36 -6.06
CA ILE A 4 8.30 -9.10 -4.78
C ILE A 4 7.84 -7.63 -4.78
N ASP A 5 6.57 -7.42 -4.45
CA ASP A 5 5.93 -6.11 -4.52
C ASP A 5 5.97 -5.35 -3.19
N LEU A 6 6.05 -6.07 -2.06
CA LEU A 6 6.04 -5.56 -0.69
C LEU A 6 6.93 -6.43 0.21
N HIS A 7 7.75 -5.81 1.07
CA HIS A 7 8.49 -6.46 2.14
C HIS A 7 8.14 -5.77 3.46
N ILE A 8 7.81 -6.56 4.49
CA ILE A 8 7.48 -6.09 5.82
C ILE A 8 8.32 -6.88 6.81
N GLU A 9 9.13 -6.20 7.60
CA GLU A 9 9.77 -6.78 8.76
C GLU A 9 8.77 -6.78 9.92
N VAL A 10 8.61 -7.93 10.56
CA VAL A 10 7.77 -8.09 11.74
C VAL A 10 8.64 -8.46 12.91
N THR A 11 8.48 -7.77 14.03
CA THR A 11 9.14 -8.15 15.27
C THR A 11 8.69 -9.54 15.70
N PRO A 12 9.61 -10.41 16.13
CA PRO A 12 9.25 -11.71 16.67
C PRO A 12 8.30 -11.55 17.84
N VAL A 13 7.24 -12.36 17.85
CA VAL A 13 6.28 -12.37 18.95
C VAL A 13 6.97 -12.93 20.19
N SER A 14 6.89 -12.22 21.32
CA SER A 14 7.48 -12.68 22.57
C SER A 14 6.75 -13.92 23.11
N HIS A 15 7.42 -14.72 23.94
CA HIS A 15 6.79 -15.88 24.60
C HIS A 15 5.56 -15.48 25.44
N GLN A 16 5.58 -14.26 26.03
CA GLN A 16 4.46 -13.73 26.81
C GLN A 16 3.27 -13.37 25.92
N GLU A 17 3.49 -12.78 24.75
CA GLU A 17 2.41 -12.48 23.80
C GLU A 17 1.81 -13.75 23.19
N LEU A 18 2.66 -14.75 22.89
CA LEU A 18 2.22 -16.08 22.41
C LEU A 18 1.34 -16.82 23.42
N THR A 19 1.58 -16.62 24.72
CA THR A 19 0.82 -17.24 25.82
C THR A 19 -0.29 -16.32 26.36
N SER A 20 -0.36 -15.07 25.90
CA SER A 20 -1.37 -14.11 26.32
C SER A 20 -2.74 -14.51 25.77
N LEU A 21 -3.77 -14.38 26.61
CA LEU A 21 -5.18 -14.50 26.20
C LEU A 21 -5.71 -13.17 25.64
N SER A 22 -4.82 -12.26 25.23
CA SER A 22 -5.24 -10.95 24.72
C SER A 22 -6.04 -11.14 23.43
N THR A 23 -7.26 -10.61 23.39
CA THR A 23 -8.12 -10.69 22.21
C THR A 23 -7.57 -9.78 21.13
N SER A 24 -6.85 -10.37 20.18
CA SER A 24 -6.47 -9.70 18.94
C SER A 24 -7.68 -9.44 18.05
N GLU A 25 -7.52 -8.56 17.06
CA GLU A 25 -8.57 -8.32 16.07
C GLU A 25 -8.92 -9.63 15.35
N SER A 26 -10.20 -10.05 15.41
CA SER A 26 -10.63 -11.28 14.76
C SER A 26 -10.47 -11.20 13.24
N SER A 27 -10.18 -12.32 12.59
CA SER A 27 -10.12 -12.41 11.12
C SER A 27 -11.43 -11.98 10.44
N ASN A 28 -12.57 -12.08 11.11
CA ASN A 28 -13.86 -11.59 10.60
C ASN A 28 -13.86 -10.06 10.43
N LYS A 29 -13.39 -9.32 11.43
CA LYS A 29 -13.26 -7.84 11.34
C LYS A 29 -12.29 -7.42 10.24
N ILE A 30 -11.15 -8.12 10.11
CA ILE A 30 -10.20 -7.87 9.02
C ILE A 30 -10.86 -8.14 7.66
N ARG A 31 -11.59 -9.25 7.53
CA ARG A 31 -12.33 -9.60 6.31
C ARG A 31 -13.33 -8.52 5.93
N GLU A 32 -14.07 -7.97 6.88
CA GLU A 32 -15.04 -6.88 6.63
C GLU A 32 -14.35 -5.64 6.04
N ARG A 33 -13.22 -5.22 6.62
CA ARG A 33 -12.39 -4.12 6.09
C ARG A 33 -11.91 -4.38 4.67
N VAL A 34 -11.43 -5.59 4.39
CA VAL A 34 -10.98 -5.99 3.05
C VAL A 34 -12.12 -5.97 2.04
N ILE A 35 -13.31 -6.46 2.42
CA ILE A 35 -14.50 -6.44 1.56
C ILE A 35 -14.93 -5.01 1.26
N ALA A 36 -14.93 -4.13 2.26
CA ALA A 36 -15.25 -2.70 2.07
C ALA A 36 -14.31 -2.05 1.05
N ALA A 37 -13.00 -2.24 1.20
CA ALA A 37 -12.02 -1.74 0.24
C ALA A 37 -12.22 -2.30 -1.18
N ARG A 38 -12.56 -3.60 -1.30
CA ARG A 38 -12.85 -4.23 -2.59
C ARG A 38 -14.12 -3.69 -3.24
N ASN A 39 -15.14 -3.34 -2.45
CA ASN A 39 -16.35 -2.72 -2.97
C ASN A 39 -16.07 -1.32 -3.53
N ILE A 40 -15.24 -0.53 -2.85
CA ILE A 40 -14.77 0.78 -3.35
C ILE A 40 -14.07 0.60 -4.71
N GLN A 41 -13.16 -0.37 -4.83
CA GLN A 41 -12.47 -0.66 -6.08
C GLN A 41 -13.43 -1.12 -7.19
N LYS A 42 -14.39 -1.98 -6.86
CA LYS A 42 -15.41 -2.45 -7.81
C LYS A 42 -16.25 -1.30 -8.36
N GLN A 43 -16.64 -0.37 -7.50
CA GLN A 43 -17.38 0.82 -7.93
C GLN A 43 -16.51 1.72 -8.82
N ARG A 44 -15.28 2.01 -8.40
CA ARG A 44 -14.32 2.82 -9.15
C ARG A 44 -14.03 2.26 -10.55
N PHE A 45 -13.91 0.94 -10.67
CA PHE A 45 -13.53 0.28 -11.93
C PHE A 45 -14.71 -0.28 -12.73
N ASN A 46 -15.96 0.03 -12.37
CA ASN A 46 -17.15 -0.53 -13.00
C ASN A 46 -17.22 -0.35 -14.54
N ARG A 47 -16.60 0.72 -15.06
CA ARG A 47 -16.54 1.06 -16.49
C ARG A 47 -15.23 0.65 -17.17
N HIS A 48 -14.32 0.01 -16.43
CA HIS A 48 -12.99 -0.37 -16.91
C HIS A 48 -12.90 -1.88 -17.10
N LYS A 49 -13.18 -2.35 -18.32
CA LYS A 49 -13.10 -3.78 -18.66
C LYS A 49 -11.70 -4.33 -18.40
N GLY A 50 -11.62 -5.44 -17.64
CA GLY A 50 -10.35 -6.11 -17.33
C GLY A 50 -9.58 -5.51 -16.15
N ILE A 51 -10.12 -4.49 -15.47
CA ILE A 51 -9.54 -3.93 -14.25
C ILE A 51 -10.50 -4.16 -13.10
N TYR A 52 -10.05 -4.88 -12.08
CA TYR A 52 -10.86 -5.26 -10.93
C TYR A 52 -10.27 -4.75 -9.60
N ASN A 53 -9.04 -4.27 -9.62
CA ASN A 53 -8.33 -3.80 -8.44
C ASN A 53 -7.22 -2.80 -8.80
N ASN A 54 -6.67 -2.16 -7.76
CA ASN A 54 -5.65 -1.13 -7.91
C ASN A 54 -4.35 -1.64 -8.58
N ALA A 55 -3.99 -2.91 -8.40
CA ALA A 55 -2.76 -3.47 -8.98
C ALA A 55 -2.82 -3.54 -10.52
N GLN A 56 -4.01 -3.75 -11.07
CA GLN A 56 -4.27 -3.88 -12.51
C GLN A 56 -4.38 -2.54 -13.26
N MET A 57 -4.30 -1.40 -12.55
CA MET A 57 -4.31 -0.09 -13.20
C MET A 57 -3.14 0.08 -14.16
N HIS A 58 -3.42 0.54 -15.37
CA HIS A 58 -2.41 1.04 -16.31
C HIS A 58 -2.03 2.50 -15.99
N PRO A 59 -0.88 3.01 -16.49
CA PRO A 59 -0.33 4.31 -16.07
C PRO A 59 -1.29 5.49 -16.24
N SER A 60 -2.09 5.51 -17.31
CA SER A 60 -3.07 6.58 -17.54
C SER A 60 -4.20 6.59 -16.52
N LEU A 61 -4.66 5.42 -16.07
CA LEU A 61 -5.69 5.30 -15.05
C LEU A 61 -5.12 5.58 -13.65
N LEU A 62 -3.89 5.13 -13.37
CA LEU A 62 -3.20 5.39 -12.12
C LEU A 62 -3.11 6.91 -11.84
N LYS A 63 -2.70 7.71 -12.83
CA LYS A 63 -2.66 9.17 -12.71
C LYS A 63 -4.02 9.81 -12.41
N LYS A 64 -5.11 9.22 -12.92
CA LYS A 64 -6.48 9.73 -12.68
C LYS A 64 -7.00 9.38 -11.29
N VAL A 65 -6.69 8.18 -10.81
CA VAL A 65 -7.23 7.61 -9.56
C VAL A 65 -6.37 7.94 -8.33
N SER A 66 -5.08 8.16 -8.54
CA SER A 66 -4.10 8.46 -7.49
C SER A 66 -3.62 9.91 -7.58
N GLN A 67 -4.56 10.86 -7.70
CA GLN A 67 -4.23 12.28 -7.59
C GLN A 67 -3.69 12.56 -6.19
N LEU A 68 -2.58 13.27 -6.15
CA LEU A 68 -1.88 13.65 -4.92
C LEU A 68 -2.02 15.15 -4.72
N ASP A 69 -2.22 15.57 -3.47
CA ASP A 69 -1.98 16.95 -3.09
C ASP A 69 -0.47 17.28 -3.10
N THR A 70 -0.14 18.54 -2.87
CA THR A 70 1.24 19.02 -2.86
C THR A 70 2.09 18.31 -1.81
N GLN A 71 1.55 18.08 -0.61
CA GLN A 71 2.25 17.41 0.49
C GLN A 71 2.61 15.97 0.14
N CYS A 72 1.66 15.22 -0.42
CA CYS A 72 1.83 13.84 -0.87
C CYS A 72 2.86 13.75 -2.01
N ALA A 73 2.77 14.66 -2.98
CA ALA A 73 3.70 14.71 -4.11
C ALA A 73 5.14 15.00 -3.67
N ASP A 74 5.32 15.95 -2.74
CA ASP A 74 6.63 16.31 -2.20
C ASP A 74 7.24 15.18 -1.36
N LEU A 75 6.43 14.50 -0.54
CA LEU A 75 6.87 13.33 0.22
C LEU A 75 7.37 12.22 -0.70
N LEU A 76 6.58 11.88 -1.72
CA LEU A 76 6.94 10.85 -2.69
C LEU A 76 8.19 11.24 -3.49
N LYS A 77 8.29 12.50 -3.93
CA LYS A 77 9.48 13.01 -4.64
C LYS A 77 10.73 12.91 -3.78
N LYS A 78 10.66 13.31 -2.51
CA LYS A 78 11.78 13.22 -1.58
C LYS A 78 12.21 11.77 -1.38
N ALA A 79 11.25 10.86 -1.16
CA ALA A 79 11.53 9.44 -1.00
C ALA A 79 12.19 8.84 -2.25
N MET A 80 11.70 9.18 -3.44
CA MET A 80 12.29 8.76 -4.72
C MET A 80 13.76 9.14 -4.85
N GLN A 81 14.12 10.37 -4.44
CA GLN A 81 15.49 10.87 -4.48
C GLN A 81 16.38 10.25 -3.40
N THR A 82 15.90 10.21 -2.15
CA THR A 82 16.68 9.71 -1.01
C THR A 82 16.92 8.21 -1.08
N LEU A 83 15.92 7.45 -1.54
CA LEU A 83 16.00 5.99 -1.62
C LEU A 83 16.43 5.48 -3.00
N ASN A 84 16.70 6.40 -3.95
CA ASN A 84 17.10 6.13 -5.34
C ASN A 84 16.15 5.13 -6.04
N LEU A 85 14.85 5.36 -5.90
CA LEU A 85 13.79 4.48 -6.40
C LEU A 85 13.57 4.67 -7.91
N SER A 86 13.21 3.58 -8.60
CA SER A 86 12.90 3.62 -10.03
C SER A 86 11.49 4.13 -10.31
N ALA A 87 11.22 4.55 -11.56
CA ALA A 87 9.86 4.91 -11.99
C ALA A 87 8.84 3.77 -11.79
N ARG A 88 9.29 2.51 -11.85
CA ARG A 88 8.45 1.35 -11.53
C ARG A 88 8.08 1.33 -10.04
N ALA A 89 9.01 1.66 -9.15
CA ALA A 89 8.74 1.76 -7.72
C ALA A 89 7.77 2.92 -7.41
N TYR A 90 7.88 4.05 -8.12
CA TYR A 90 6.90 5.14 -8.04
C TYR A 90 5.47 4.65 -8.31
N ASP A 91 5.25 3.97 -9.44
CA ASP A 91 3.93 3.44 -9.80
C ASP A 91 3.41 2.42 -8.78
N ARG A 92 4.32 1.59 -8.23
CA ARG A 92 3.97 0.62 -7.19
C ARG A 92 3.56 1.29 -5.90
N ILE A 93 4.31 2.28 -5.43
CA ILE A 93 3.97 3.06 -4.24
C ILE A 93 2.57 3.67 -4.40
N LEU A 94 2.27 4.30 -5.54
CA LEU A 94 0.94 4.87 -5.78
C LEU A 94 -0.19 3.83 -5.73
N LYS A 95 0.03 2.63 -6.30
CA LYS A 95 -0.96 1.53 -6.28
C LYS A 95 -1.21 1.01 -4.87
N VAL A 96 -0.14 0.90 -4.08
CA VAL A 96 -0.19 0.45 -2.68
C VAL A 96 -0.85 1.52 -1.81
N SER A 97 -0.43 2.78 -1.89
CA SER A 97 -1.05 3.90 -1.19
C SER A 97 -2.54 4.02 -1.49
N ARG A 98 -2.96 3.81 -2.75
CA ARG A 98 -4.39 3.79 -3.11
C ARG A 98 -5.14 2.66 -2.42
N THR A 99 -4.49 1.50 -2.24
CA THR A 99 -5.08 0.35 -1.54
C THR A 99 -5.18 0.59 -0.04
N ILE A 100 -4.16 1.19 0.57
CA ILE A 100 -4.17 1.61 1.98
C ILE A 100 -5.31 2.62 2.21
N ALA A 101 -5.42 3.62 1.33
CA ALA A 101 -6.51 4.59 1.38
C ALA A 101 -7.90 3.92 1.27
N ASP A 102 -8.05 2.91 0.41
CA ASP A 102 -9.31 2.16 0.30
C ASP A 102 -9.62 1.36 1.58
N LEU A 103 -8.61 0.80 2.24
CA LEU A 103 -8.75 0.12 3.53
C LEU A 103 -9.12 1.08 4.67
N ALA A 104 -8.64 2.32 4.59
CA ALA A 104 -9.00 3.41 5.49
C ALA A 104 -10.33 4.11 5.10
N GLN A 105 -11.01 3.65 4.05
CA GLN A 105 -12.21 4.28 3.48
C GLN A 105 -12.03 5.77 3.13
N SER A 106 -10.79 6.15 2.81
CA SER A 106 -10.43 7.53 2.47
C SER A 106 -10.59 7.77 0.97
N GLU A 107 -11.31 8.82 0.58
CA GLU A 107 -11.49 9.17 -0.83
C GLU A 107 -10.18 9.58 -1.50
N HIS A 108 -9.34 10.33 -0.79
CA HIS A 108 -8.07 10.85 -1.27
C HIS A 108 -6.87 10.12 -0.67
N ILE A 109 -5.78 10.04 -1.42
CA ILE A 109 -4.51 9.54 -0.86
C ILE A 109 -3.95 10.63 0.05
N GLN A 110 -3.77 10.32 1.33
CA GLN A 110 -3.14 11.18 2.32
C GLN A 110 -1.66 10.82 2.48
N SER A 111 -0.90 11.71 3.13
CA SER A 111 0.54 11.54 3.40
C SER A 111 0.84 10.22 4.08
N ASP A 112 -0.01 9.80 5.02
CA ASP A 112 0.21 8.60 5.83
C ASP A 112 0.13 7.33 4.98
N HIS A 113 -0.79 7.29 4.01
CA HIS A 113 -0.89 6.18 3.06
C HIS A 113 0.35 6.09 2.14
N ILE A 114 0.99 7.22 1.84
CA ILE A 114 2.24 7.26 1.07
C ILE A 114 3.41 6.81 1.94
N ALA A 115 3.51 7.34 3.16
CA ALA A 115 4.55 6.98 4.10
C ALA A 115 4.56 5.46 4.35
N GLU A 116 3.39 4.86 4.64
CA GLU A 116 3.26 3.42 4.85
C GLU A 116 3.65 2.61 3.61
N ALA A 117 3.21 3.02 2.41
CA ALA A 117 3.59 2.35 1.17
C ALA A 117 5.10 2.43 0.86
N ILE A 118 5.75 3.54 1.21
CA ILE A 118 7.21 3.70 1.07
C ILE A 118 7.93 2.74 2.03
N GLN A 119 7.45 2.60 3.27
CA GLN A 119 8.06 1.71 4.25
C GLN A 119 8.05 0.25 3.76
N PHE A 120 6.93 -0.20 3.20
CA PHE A 120 6.86 -1.55 2.60
C PHE A 120 7.82 -1.78 1.43
N ARG A 121 8.41 -0.71 0.87
CA ARG A 121 9.38 -0.79 -0.23
C ARG A 121 10.81 -0.57 0.20
N SER A 122 11.06 0.21 1.24
CA SER A 122 12.43 0.48 1.72
C SER A 122 13.15 -0.82 2.16
N LEU A 123 12.38 -1.79 2.67
CA LEU A 123 12.87 -3.10 3.12
C LEU A 123 13.31 -4.04 1.99
N ASP A 124 12.98 -3.77 0.73
CA ASP A 124 13.52 -4.54 -0.42
C ASP A 124 15.05 -4.36 -0.57
N ARG A 125 15.64 -3.35 0.09
CA ARG A 125 17.02 -2.92 -0.13
C ARG A 125 18.00 -3.29 0.98
N GLU A 126 17.51 -3.72 2.15
CA GLU A 126 18.39 -4.28 3.15
C GLU A 126 18.82 -5.68 2.68
N ASN A 127 20.06 -5.75 2.21
CA ASN A 127 20.78 -7.01 2.07
C ASN A 127 20.83 -7.66 3.47
N TYR A 128 19.82 -8.45 3.85
CA TYR A 128 19.81 -9.29 5.06
C TYR A 128 20.80 -10.47 4.99
N TRP A 129 21.94 -10.28 4.31
CA TRP A 129 23.02 -11.25 4.14
C TRP A 129 24.40 -10.58 4.21
N MET A 130 24.62 -9.76 5.25
CA MET A 130 25.97 -9.46 5.74
C MET A 130 26.08 -9.86 7.20
#